data_AF-A8Y112-F1
#
_entry.id   AF-A8Y112-F1
#
_cell.length_a   1.000
_cell.length_b   1.000
_cell.length_c   1.000
_cell.angle_alpha   90.00
_cell.angle_beta   90.00
_cell.angle_gamma   90.00
#
_symmetry.space_group_name_H-M   'P 1'
#
loop_
_entity.id
_entity.type
_entity.pdbx_description
1 polymer ?
#
loop_
_entity_poly.entity_id
_entity_poly.type
_entity_poly.pdbx_seq_one_letter_code
_entity_poly.pdbx_strand_id
1 'polypeptide(L)'
;MSDSLKDVAVFVVSLMDEFHRFSVAGEKEVLVKFAKQATRKMCTDLDTIHFVATYLNPPSKDLHELQLRYDRHQIPIDIVNDAQKLLDDLGKSFEEMRYQAPPQSQPPARHLTFLQRTLGGSSAPKSSSLHQEQQQYERDTRSMPASKFWPLAKSSYPILHEIAQKVHAIQASEADVERSFSIIKNLYTPNRQSLDLKMLEKLMILKEKDRFDTGET
;
A
#
# COMPACT_ATOMS: atom_id res chain seq x y z
N MET A 1 13.38 -6.43 -6.84
CA MET A 1 13.01 -5.19 -6.11
C MET A 1 11.51 -5.30 -5.88
N SER A 2 11.02 -5.14 -4.66
CA SER A 2 9.59 -5.26 -4.40
C SER A 2 8.87 -4.08 -5.07
N ASP A 3 8.09 -4.35 -6.12
CA ASP A 3 7.23 -3.39 -6.81
C ASP A 3 5.99 -3.05 -5.96
N SER A 4 6.21 -2.73 -4.68
CA SER A 4 5.15 -2.46 -3.72
C SER A 4 5.03 -0.97 -3.48
N LEU A 5 3.80 -0.45 -3.56
CA LEU A 5 3.49 0.98 -3.46
C LEU A 5 4.10 1.64 -2.21
N LYS A 6 4.21 0.88 -1.13
CA LYS A 6 4.77 1.29 0.16
C LYS A 6 6.27 1.61 0.16
N ASP A 7 7.01 1.13 -0.84
CA ASP A 7 8.46 1.32 -0.92
C ASP A 7 8.83 2.49 -1.86
N VAL A 8 7.87 2.97 -2.67
CA VAL A 8 8.11 3.96 -3.73
C VAL A 8 8.60 5.29 -3.19
N ALA A 9 7.91 5.89 -2.21
CA ALA A 9 8.28 7.20 -1.69
C ALA A 9 9.68 7.20 -1.07
N VAL A 10 9.98 6.16 -0.27
CA VAL A 10 11.29 5.97 0.36
C VAL A 10 12.39 5.73 -0.69
N PHE A 11 12.09 4.98 -1.74
CA PHE A 11 13.03 4.69 -2.81
C PHE A 11 13.41 5.96 -3.59
N VAL A 12 12.42 6.73 -4.07
CA VAL A 12 12.66 7.91 -4.92
C VAL A 12 13.46 8.97 -4.15
N VAL A 13 13.12 9.24 -2.89
CA VAL A 13 13.89 10.19 -2.06
C VAL A 13 15.29 9.66 -1.72
N SER A 14 15.48 8.34 -1.61
CA SER A 14 16.81 7.74 -1.43
C SER A 14 17.70 7.91 -2.65
N LEU A 15 17.14 7.78 -3.87
CA LEU A 15 17.86 8.10 -5.10
C LEU A 15 18.30 9.57 -5.11
N MET A 16 17.42 10.47 -4.66
CA MET A 16 17.74 11.90 -4.61
C MET A 16 18.85 12.21 -3.59
N ASP A 17 18.82 11.56 -2.43
CA ASP A 17 19.91 11.62 -1.43
C ASP A 17 21.24 11.12 -2.02
N GLU A 18 21.20 10.05 -2.80
CA GLU A 18 22.38 9.48 -3.46
C GLU A 18 22.96 10.44 -4.51
N PHE A 19 22.11 10.98 -5.40
CA PHE A 19 22.52 11.96 -6.39
C PHE A 19 23.11 13.22 -5.76
N HIS A 20 22.59 13.65 -4.60
CA HIS A 20 23.13 14.80 -3.89
C HIS A 20 24.57 14.56 -3.39
N ARG A 21 24.94 13.31 -3.07
CA ARG A 21 26.29 12.93 -2.65
C ARG A 21 27.26 12.77 -3.82
N PHE A 22 26.76 12.51 -5.03
CA PHE A 22 27.61 12.42 -6.22
C PHE A 22 28.17 13.80 -6.60
N SER A 23 29.49 13.92 -6.52
CA SER A 23 30.26 14.99 -7.14
C SER A 23 31.08 14.40 -8.28
N VAL A 24 30.76 14.78 -9.52
CA VAL A 24 31.39 14.23 -10.72
C VAL A 24 31.77 15.38 -11.64
N ALA A 25 33.01 15.36 -12.14
CA ALA A 25 33.54 16.37 -13.06
C ALA A 25 33.34 15.94 -14.53
N GLY A 26 33.24 16.91 -15.44
CA GLY A 26 33.19 16.69 -16.89
C GLY A 26 31.79 16.34 -17.41
N GLU A 27 31.70 15.57 -18.50
CA GLU A 27 30.44 15.23 -19.19
C GLU A 27 29.40 14.53 -18.28
N LYS A 28 29.87 13.82 -17.25
CA LYS A 28 29.01 13.15 -16.27
C LYS A 28 28.30 14.13 -15.32
N GLU A 29 28.79 15.36 -15.20
CA GLU A 29 28.13 16.40 -14.40
C GLU A 29 26.76 16.76 -14.99
N VAL A 30 26.66 16.81 -16.32
CA VAL A 30 25.41 17.10 -17.03
C VAL A 30 24.39 15.98 -16.81
N LEU A 31 24.82 14.72 -16.93
CA LEU A 31 23.99 13.55 -16.63
C LEU A 31 23.47 13.55 -15.19
N VAL A 32 24.32 13.87 -14.21
CA VAL A 32 23.92 13.95 -12.80
C VAL A 32 22.93 15.10 -12.56
N LYS A 33 23.09 16.25 -13.24
CA LYS A 33 22.11 17.35 -13.16
C LYS A 33 20.74 16.93 -13.71
N PHE A 34 20.71 16.25 -14.86
CA PHE A 34 19.46 15.73 -15.41
C PHE A 34 18.83 14.68 -14.50
N ALA A 35 19.62 13.75 -13.96
CA ALA A 35 19.13 12.76 -13.01
C ALA A 35 18.52 13.41 -11.76
N LYS A 36 19.21 14.40 -11.16
CA LYS A 36 18.68 15.19 -10.03
C LYS A 36 17.34 15.86 -10.36
N GLN A 37 17.25 16.49 -11.53
CA GLN A 37 16.02 17.15 -11.95
C GLN A 37 14.88 16.16 -12.19
N ALA A 38 15.17 15.01 -12.82
CA ALA A 38 14.20 13.96 -13.06
C ALA A 38 13.71 13.35 -11.74
N THR A 39 14.61 12.99 -10.82
CA THR A 39 14.23 12.43 -9.52
C THR A 39 13.46 13.44 -8.67
N ARG A 40 13.83 14.72 -8.69
CA ARG A 40 13.04 15.77 -8.03
C ARG A 40 11.62 15.84 -8.57
N LYS A 41 11.46 15.72 -9.89
CA LYS A 41 10.14 15.67 -10.53
C LYS A 41 9.37 14.41 -10.11
N MET A 42 10.02 13.25 -10.06
CA MET A 42 9.38 12.02 -9.57
C MET A 42 8.87 12.19 -8.14
N CYS A 43 9.61 12.84 -7.25
CA CYS A 43 9.15 13.13 -5.89
C CYS A 43 7.92 14.05 -5.85
N THR A 44 7.82 15.02 -6.76
CA THR A 44 6.66 15.93 -6.84
C THR A 44 5.44 15.30 -7.48
N ASP A 45 5.63 14.31 -8.34
CA ASP A 45 4.57 13.61 -9.06
C ASP A 45 4.00 12.44 -8.23
N LEU A 46 4.52 12.17 -7.02
CA LEU A 46 3.95 11.14 -6.15
C LEU A 46 2.61 11.58 -5.57
N ASP A 47 1.60 10.75 -5.77
CA ASP A 47 0.31 10.89 -5.13
C ASP A 47 0.36 10.61 -3.62
N THR A 48 -0.57 11.21 -2.88
CA THR A 48 -0.72 11.04 -1.42
C THR A 48 -0.82 9.59 -0.97
N ILE A 49 -1.36 8.70 -1.82
CA ILE A 49 -1.48 7.27 -1.54
C ILE A 49 -0.13 6.59 -1.32
N HIS A 50 0.95 7.08 -1.95
CA HIS A 50 2.31 6.56 -1.75
C HIS A 50 2.78 6.80 -0.31
N PHE A 51 2.45 7.97 0.25
CA PHE A 51 2.79 8.32 1.63
C PHE A 51 1.96 7.53 2.63
N VAL A 52 0.66 7.33 2.38
CA VAL A 52 -0.19 6.45 3.20
C VAL A 52 0.31 5.00 3.15
N ALA A 53 0.68 4.50 1.98
CA ALA A 53 1.26 3.16 1.84
C ALA A 53 2.55 2.99 2.65
N THR A 54 3.40 4.03 2.64
CA THR A 54 4.64 4.11 3.42
C THR A 54 4.38 4.14 4.93
N TYR A 55 3.40 4.93 5.39
CA TYR A 55 2.96 4.97 6.79
C TYR A 55 2.49 3.60 7.27
N LEU A 56 1.71 2.89 6.44
CA LEU A 56 1.19 1.56 6.77
C LEU A 56 2.25 0.45 6.68
N ASN A 57 3.50 0.79 6.38
CA ASN A 57 4.61 -0.15 6.38
C ASN A 57 5.44 0.03 7.66
N PRO A 58 5.37 -0.91 8.63
CA PRO A 58 6.02 -0.75 9.93
C PRO A 58 7.50 -0.34 9.92
N PRO A 59 8.35 -0.83 8.99
CA PRO A 59 9.74 -0.41 8.91
C PRO A 59 9.96 1.04 8.49
N SER A 60 9.00 1.65 7.78
CA SER A 60 9.11 3.00 7.20
C SER A 60 7.96 3.91 7.61
N LYS A 61 7.29 3.59 8.73
CA LYS A 61 6.07 4.28 9.15
C LYS A 61 6.27 5.73 9.61
N ASP A 62 7.51 6.15 9.86
CA ASP A 62 7.84 7.50 10.32
C ASP A 62 7.78 8.51 9.16
N LEU A 63 6.63 9.17 9.02
CA LEU A 63 6.44 10.22 8.02
C LEU A 63 7.18 11.52 8.34
N HIS A 64 7.55 11.77 9.59
CA HIS A 64 8.31 12.98 9.95
C HIS A 64 9.75 12.86 9.46
N GLU A 65 10.34 11.67 9.57
CA GLU A 65 11.64 11.38 8.96
C GLU A 65 11.58 11.57 7.43
N LEU A 66 10.50 11.11 6.79
CA LEU A 66 10.31 11.29 5.35
C LEU A 66 10.16 12.78 4.97
N GLN A 67 9.35 13.53 5.72
CA GLN A 67 9.17 14.98 5.52
C GLN A 67 10.51 15.72 5.64
N LEU A 68 11.31 15.42 6.67
CA LEU A 68 12.62 16.04 6.86
C LEU A 68 13.54 15.83 5.64
N ARG A 69 13.47 14.64 5.02
CA ARG A 69 14.23 14.35 3.80
C ARG A 69 13.73 15.17 2.62
N TYR A 70 12.42 15.33 2.45
CA TYR A 70 11.85 16.17 1.39
C TYR A 70 12.18 17.65 1.58
N ASP A 71 12.12 18.14 2.81
CA ASP A 71 12.47 19.52 3.18
C ASP A 71 13.94 19.83 2.87
N ARG A 72 14.84 18.87 3.15
CA ARG A 72 16.26 18.98 2.79
C ARG A 72 16.49 19.22 1.30
N HIS A 73 15.62 18.68 0.46
CA HIS A 73 15.68 18.84 -1.00
C HIS A 73 14.75 19.95 -1.53
N GLN A 74 14.15 20.75 -0.63
CA GLN A 74 13.27 21.88 -0.97
C GLN A 74 12.11 21.43 -1.89
N ILE A 75 11.46 20.32 -1.52
CA ILE A 75 10.27 19.83 -2.19
C ILE A 75 9.04 20.32 -1.41
N PRO A 76 8.15 21.13 -2.01
CA PRO A 76 7.05 21.78 -1.31
C PRO A 76 5.83 20.85 -1.19
N ILE A 77 5.96 19.76 -0.44
CA ILE A 77 4.86 18.81 -0.17
C ILE A 77 4.73 18.65 1.34
N ASP A 78 3.50 18.66 1.84
CA ASP A 78 3.19 18.44 3.25
C ASP A 78 2.74 17.00 3.47
N ILE A 79 3.71 16.09 3.49
CA ILE A 79 3.52 14.64 3.52
C ILE A 79 2.67 14.23 4.72
N VAL A 80 2.96 14.80 5.89
CA VAL A 80 2.29 14.43 7.15
C VAL A 80 0.82 14.81 7.10
N ASN A 81 0.51 16.07 6.74
CA ASN A 81 -0.88 16.53 6.70
C ASN A 81 -1.67 15.89 5.56
N ASP A 82 -1.07 15.74 4.37
CA ASP A 82 -1.73 15.14 3.22
C ASP A 82 -2.05 13.65 3.48
N ALA A 83 -1.07 12.89 4.01
CA ALA A 83 -1.28 11.48 4.35
C ALA A 83 -2.33 11.31 5.45
N GLN A 84 -2.30 12.14 6.49
CA GLN A 84 -3.29 12.10 7.57
C GLN A 84 -4.70 12.37 7.05
N LYS A 85 -4.86 13.41 6.21
CA LYS A 85 -6.16 13.75 5.61
C LYS A 85 -6.72 12.61 4.78
N LEU A 86 -5.90 12.00 3.92
CA LEU A 86 -6.32 10.85 3.11
C LEU A 86 -6.66 9.65 3.98
N LEU A 87 -5.90 9.39 5.05
CA LEU A 87 -6.15 8.30 5.98
C LEU A 87 -7.48 8.47 6.73
N ASP A 88 -7.81 9.69 7.14
CA ASP A 88 -9.08 10.02 7.78
C ASP A 88 -10.27 9.87 6.81
N ASP A 89 -10.11 10.31 5.57
CA ASP A 89 -11.15 10.17 4.53
C ASP A 89 -11.38 8.69 4.16
N LEU A 90 -10.31 7.89 4.07
CA LEU A 90 -10.41 6.43 3.96
C LEU A 90 -11.15 5.85 5.17
N GLY A 91 -10.79 6.26 6.39
CA GLY A 91 -11.45 5.86 7.63
C GLY A 91 -12.97 6.08 7.62
N LYS A 92 -13.41 7.28 7.26
CA LYS A 92 -14.85 7.62 7.17
C LYS A 92 -15.57 6.73 6.16
N SER A 93 -14.98 6.50 5.00
CA SER A 93 -15.59 5.63 3.97
C SER A 93 -15.82 4.20 4.49
N PHE A 94 -14.93 3.71 5.36
CA PHE A 94 -15.06 2.39 5.98
C PHE A 94 -16.13 2.36 7.06
N GLU A 95 -16.23 3.41 7.88
CA GLU A 95 -17.34 3.53 8.84
C GLU A 95 -18.68 3.55 8.10
N GLU A 96 -18.82 4.36 7.04
CA GLU A 96 -20.02 4.46 6.22
C GLU A 96 -20.41 3.11 5.57
N MET A 97 -19.45 2.39 4.97
CA MET A 97 -19.69 1.05 4.43
C MET A 97 -20.15 0.05 5.49
N ARG A 98 -19.65 0.16 6.73
CA ARG A 98 -20.03 -0.72 7.84
C ARG A 98 -21.48 -0.49 8.29
N TYR A 99 -21.97 0.75 8.22
CA TYR A 99 -23.37 1.07 8.52
C TYR A 99 -24.34 0.67 7.40
N GLN A 100 -23.86 0.55 6.16
CA GLN A 100 -24.67 0.11 5.01
C GLN A 100 -24.71 -1.41 4.81
N ALA A 101 -23.89 -2.17 5.53
CA ALA A 101 -23.94 -3.62 5.47
C ALA A 101 -25.29 -4.11 6.03
N PRO A 102 -26.02 -5.01 5.32
CA PRO A 102 -27.23 -5.61 5.88
C PRO A 102 -26.90 -6.26 7.22
N PRO A 103 -27.80 -6.24 8.23
CA PRO A 103 -27.53 -6.81 9.53
C PRO A 103 -27.10 -8.26 9.34
N GLN A 104 -25.82 -8.55 9.58
CA GLN A 104 -25.32 -9.91 9.57
C GLN A 104 -26.18 -10.67 10.58
N SER A 105 -26.88 -11.69 10.11
CA SER A 105 -27.60 -12.64 10.93
C SER A 105 -26.61 -13.15 11.98
N GLN A 106 -26.83 -12.73 13.23
CA GLN A 106 -26.01 -13.16 14.35
C GLN A 106 -25.98 -14.69 14.33
N PRO A 107 -24.78 -15.34 14.36
CA PRO A 107 -24.74 -16.77 14.56
C PRO A 107 -25.45 -17.09 15.88
N PRO A 108 -26.22 -18.19 15.97
CA PRO A 108 -26.98 -18.52 17.17
C PRO A 108 -26.03 -18.50 18.37
N ALA A 109 -26.43 -17.79 19.41
CA ALA A 109 -25.63 -17.55 20.60
C ALA A 109 -25.06 -18.88 21.13
N ARG A 110 -23.76 -19.10 20.92
CA ARG A 110 -23.07 -20.26 21.49
C ARG A 110 -23.20 -20.13 23.01
N HIS A 111 -23.86 -21.08 23.65
CA HIS A 111 -23.96 -21.14 25.10
C HIS A 111 -22.55 -21.19 25.70
N LEU A 112 -22.11 -20.05 26.25
CA LEU A 112 -20.83 -19.92 26.93
C LEU A 112 -20.83 -20.78 28.20
N THR A 113 -19.76 -21.57 28.38
CA THR A 113 -19.59 -22.41 29.57
C THR A 113 -19.40 -21.55 30.83
N PHE A 114 -19.68 -22.10 32.01
CA PHE A 114 -19.57 -21.39 33.29
C PHE A 114 -18.19 -20.73 33.49
N LEU A 115 -17.10 -21.39 33.08
CA LEU A 115 -15.74 -20.82 33.13
C LEU A 115 -15.55 -19.64 32.18
N GLN A 116 -16.17 -19.67 31.00
CA GLN A 116 -16.18 -18.54 30.06
C GLN A 116 -16.99 -17.35 30.59
N ARG A 117 -17.96 -17.61 31.47
CA ARG A 117 -18.78 -16.59 32.12
C ARG A 117 -18.10 -15.96 33.34
N THR A 118 -17.25 -16.70 34.04
CA THR A 118 -16.56 -16.24 35.26
C THR A 118 -15.15 -15.73 35.01
N LEU A 119 -14.47 -16.20 33.96
CA LEU A 119 -13.13 -15.75 33.56
C LEU A 119 -13.14 -14.88 32.29
N GLY A 120 -14.21 -14.97 31.49
CA GLY A 120 -14.40 -14.12 30.33
C GLY A 120 -14.88 -12.74 30.75
N GLY A 121 -13.95 -11.91 31.22
CA GLY A 121 -14.11 -10.46 31.06
C GLY A 121 -14.41 -10.21 29.58
N SER A 122 -15.67 -9.94 29.28
CA SER A 122 -16.15 -9.68 27.94
C SER A 122 -15.46 -8.41 27.43
N SER A 123 -14.30 -8.56 26.78
CA SER A 123 -13.87 -7.59 25.80
C SER A 123 -14.70 -7.88 24.55
N ALA A 124 -15.92 -7.34 24.51
CA ALA A 124 -16.44 -6.89 23.21
C ALA A 124 -15.27 -6.18 22.51
N PRO A 125 -14.98 -6.47 21.21
CA PRO A 125 -13.90 -5.76 20.52
C PRO A 125 -14.20 -4.28 20.74
N LYS A 126 -13.34 -3.60 21.51
CA LYS A 126 -13.50 -2.18 21.77
C LYS A 126 -13.57 -1.57 20.39
N SER A 127 -14.67 -0.91 20.06
CA SER A 127 -14.76 -0.10 18.86
C SER A 127 -13.76 1.04 19.04
N SER A 128 -12.49 0.74 18.77
CA SER A 128 -11.43 1.73 18.74
C SER A 128 -11.73 2.66 17.58
N SER A 129 -11.70 3.96 17.84
CA SER A 129 -11.72 4.93 16.75
C SER A 129 -10.43 4.79 15.95
N LEU A 130 -10.46 5.16 14.67
CA LEU A 130 -9.27 5.17 13.81
C LEU A 130 -8.09 5.91 14.47
N HIS A 131 -8.36 7.07 15.07
CA HIS A 131 -7.35 7.87 15.78
C HIS A 131 -6.72 7.12 16.97
N GLN A 132 -7.51 6.31 17.69
CA GLN A 132 -6.99 5.50 18.78
C GLN A 132 -6.08 4.38 18.26
N GLU A 133 -6.44 3.76 17.13
CA GLU A 133 -5.61 2.75 16.48
C GLU A 133 -4.29 3.36 15.97
N GLN A 134 -4.34 4.55 15.36
CA GLN A 134 -3.14 5.27 14.89
C GLN A 134 -2.16 5.56 16.03
N GLN A 135 -2.63 6.12 17.15
CA GLN A 135 -1.77 6.40 18.32
C GLN A 135 -1.11 5.13 18.87
N GLN A 136 -1.84 4.01 18.86
CA GLN A 136 -1.32 2.73 19.33
C GLN A 136 -0.37 2.08 18.31
N TYR A 137 -0.58 2.31 17.01
CA TYR A 137 0.31 1.86 15.94
C TYR A 137 1.63 2.64 15.91
N GLU A 138 1.59 3.96 16.13
CA GLU A 138 2.79 4.80 16.22
C GLU A 138 3.72 4.34 17.35
N ARG A 139 3.15 3.98 18.50
CA ARG A 139 3.90 3.45 19.66
C ARG A 139 4.42 2.02 19.47
N ASP A 140 3.94 1.28 18.48
CA ASP A 140 4.35 -0.11 18.25
C ASP A 140 5.79 -0.18 17.71
N THR A 141 6.68 -0.86 18.43
CA THR A 141 8.09 -0.95 18.04
C THR A 141 8.40 -2.13 17.12
N ARG A 142 7.40 -2.95 16.77
CA ARG A 142 7.58 -4.12 15.89
C ARG A 142 7.89 -3.68 14.46
N SER A 143 9.16 -3.76 14.08
CA SER A 143 9.59 -3.62 12.68
C SER A 143 9.56 -4.99 12.01
N MET A 144 8.57 -5.22 11.15
CA MET A 144 8.48 -6.40 10.30
C MET A 144 7.74 -6.08 9.00
N PRO A 145 7.89 -6.90 7.94
CA PRO A 145 7.21 -6.66 6.68
C PRO A 145 5.70 -6.57 6.85
N ALA A 146 5.07 -5.61 6.15
CA ALA A 146 3.63 -5.38 6.23
C ALA A 146 2.78 -6.65 6.01
N SER A 147 3.22 -7.55 5.12
CA SER A 147 2.54 -8.83 4.83
C SER A 147 2.48 -9.77 6.03
N LYS A 148 3.39 -9.65 6.99
CA LYS A 148 3.41 -10.43 8.25
C LYS A 148 2.78 -9.66 9.41
N PHE A 149 3.00 -8.35 9.44
CA PHE A 149 2.49 -7.48 10.50
C PHE A 149 0.96 -7.44 10.53
N TRP A 150 0.34 -7.07 9.40
CA TRP A 150 -1.10 -6.80 9.35
C TRP A 150 -1.97 -8.02 9.68
N PRO A 151 -1.65 -9.26 9.25
CA PRO A 151 -2.39 -10.45 9.69
C PRO A 151 -2.33 -10.69 11.20
N LEU A 152 -1.18 -10.43 11.84
CA LEU A 152 -1.01 -10.59 13.29
C LEU A 152 -1.70 -9.47 14.08
N ALA A 153 -1.76 -8.27 13.51
CA ALA A 153 -2.25 -7.08 14.16
C ALA A 153 -3.75 -6.83 13.93
N LYS A 154 -4.43 -7.68 13.15
CA LYS A 154 -5.86 -7.58 12.80
C LYS A 154 -6.79 -7.41 14.01
N SER A 155 -6.50 -8.11 15.11
CA SER A 155 -7.31 -8.01 16.34
C SER A 155 -7.09 -6.71 17.11
N SER A 156 -5.93 -6.08 16.93
CA SER A 156 -5.52 -4.86 17.65
C SER A 156 -5.85 -3.59 16.87
N TYR A 157 -5.81 -3.65 15.54
CA TYR A 157 -6.07 -2.53 14.64
C TYR A 157 -7.02 -2.94 13.51
N PRO A 158 -8.30 -3.20 13.79
CA PRO A 158 -9.24 -3.68 12.78
C PRO A 158 -9.46 -2.69 11.63
N ILE A 159 -9.49 -1.38 11.91
CA ILE A 159 -9.72 -0.36 10.87
C ILE A 159 -8.44 -0.15 10.05
N LEU A 160 -7.29 0.03 10.71
CA LEU A 160 -6.02 0.20 10.00
C LEU A 160 -5.62 -1.04 9.20
N HIS A 161 -5.95 -2.23 9.67
CA HIS A 161 -5.72 -3.48 8.92
C HIS A 161 -6.46 -3.51 7.58
N GLU A 162 -7.75 -3.14 7.58
CA GLU A 162 -8.57 -3.08 6.37
C GLU A 162 -8.03 -2.03 5.38
N ILE A 163 -7.66 -0.86 5.90
CA ILE A 163 -7.02 0.19 5.08
C ILE A 163 -5.70 -0.33 4.49
N ALA A 164 -4.84 -0.92 5.31
CA ALA A 164 -3.55 -1.45 4.86
C ALA A 164 -3.69 -2.55 3.82
N GLN A 165 -4.64 -3.47 3.97
CA GLN A 165 -4.92 -4.47 2.95
C GLN A 165 -5.29 -3.83 1.61
N LYS A 166 -6.19 -2.85 1.61
CA LYS A 166 -6.60 -2.18 0.35
C LYS A 166 -5.48 -1.37 -0.26
N VAL A 167 -4.76 -0.59 0.55
CA VAL A 167 -3.68 0.28 0.07
C VAL A 167 -2.50 -0.55 -0.46
N HIS A 168 -2.11 -1.63 0.23
CA HIS A 168 -1.00 -2.49 -0.22
C HIS A 168 -1.38 -3.44 -1.36
N ALA A 169 -2.66 -3.60 -1.66
CA ALA A 169 -3.12 -4.31 -2.87
C ALA A 169 -2.94 -3.50 -4.16
N ILE A 170 -2.74 -2.17 -4.05
CA ILE A 170 -2.45 -1.33 -5.20
C ILE A 170 -1.03 -1.63 -5.69
N GLN A 171 -0.91 -2.04 -6.95
CA GLN A 171 0.38 -2.26 -7.60
C GLN A 171 1.09 -0.92 -7.84
N ALA A 172 2.40 -0.87 -7.62
CA ALA A 172 3.20 0.33 -7.89
C ALA A 172 3.57 0.50 -9.37
N SER A 173 3.45 -0.58 -10.16
CA SER A 173 3.94 -0.65 -11.52
C SER A 173 2.95 -1.38 -12.42
N GLU A 174 2.77 -0.87 -13.63
CA GLU A 174 2.00 -1.53 -14.69
C GLU A 174 2.78 -2.68 -15.35
N ALA A 175 4.07 -2.86 -15.00
CA ALA A 175 4.96 -3.81 -15.66
C ALA A 175 4.49 -5.27 -15.60
N ASP A 176 3.75 -5.67 -14.56
CA ASP A 176 3.20 -7.02 -14.46
C ASP A 176 2.10 -7.26 -15.50
N VAL A 177 1.28 -6.23 -15.75
CA VAL A 177 0.26 -6.23 -16.79
C VAL A 177 0.93 -6.17 -18.17
N GLU A 178 1.97 -5.35 -18.35
CA GLU A 178 2.78 -5.29 -19.58
C GLU A 178 3.45 -6.62 -19.92
N ARG A 179 3.96 -7.36 -18.92
CA ARG A 179 4.55 -8.69 -19.12
C ARG A 179 3.48 -9.67 -19.61
N SER A 180 2.30 -9.66 -19.00
CA SER A 180 1.16 -10.48 -19.43
C SER A 180 0.71 -10.13 -20.85
N PHE A 181 0.62 -8.85 -21.21
CA PHE A 181 0.31 -8.38 -22.55
C PHE A 181 1.41 -8.73 -23.57
N SER A 182 2.68 -8.66 -23.18
CA SER A 182 3.81 -9.03 -24.03
C SER A 182 3.79 -10.51 -24.42
N ILE A 183 3.41 -11.40 -23.48
CA ILE A 183 3.27 -12.84 -23.75
C ILE A 183 2.16 -13.12 -24.77
N ILE A 184 1.05 -12.40 -24.67
CA ILE A 184 -0.11 -12.58 -25.56
C ILE A 184 -0.06 -11.68 -26.81
N LYS A 185 1.05 -10.96 -27.05
CA LYS A 185 1.24 -10.08 -28.20
C LYS A 185 0.86 -10.74 -29.52
N ASN A 186 1.30 -11.98 -29.69
CA ASN A 186 1.02 -12.77 -30.88
C ASN A 186 -0.46 -13.18 -31.04
N LEU A 187 -1.29 -13.03 -30.01
CA LEU A 187 -2.72 -13.39 -30.04
C LEU A 187 -3.64 -12.21 -30.35
N TYR A 188 -3.19 -10.97 -30.18
CA TYR A 188 -4.00 -9.77 -30.47
C TYR A 188 -3.47 -8.92 -31.62
N THR A 189 -2.20 -9.06 -32.01
CA THR A 189 -1.72 -8.48 -33.27
C THR A 189 -2.34 -9.20 -34.46
N PRO A 190 -2.73 -8.49 -35.53
CA PRO A 190 -3.33 -9.11 -36.71
C PRO A 190 -2.33 -10.06 -37.38
N ASN A 191 -2.52 -11.36 -37.14
CA ASN A 191 -1.73 -12.46 -37.70
C ASN A 191 -2.59 -13.73 -37.79
N ARG A 192 -2.05 -14.85 -38.28
CA ARG A 192 -2.81 -16.10 -38.44
C ARG A 192 -3.34 -16.71 -37.13
N GLN A 193 -2.87 -16.22 -35.97
CA GLN A 193 -3.23 -16.68 -34.63
C GLN A 193 -4.07 -15.65 -33.86
N SER A 194 -4.50 -14.56 -34.52
CA SER A 194 -5.26 -13.51 -33.86
C SER A 194 -6.62 -14.01 -33.40
N LEU A 195 -6.91 -13.84 -32.11
CA LEU A 195 -8.20 -14.18 -31.51
C LEU A 195 -9.13 -12.98 -31.51
N ASP A 196 -10.44 -13.24 -31.49
CA ASP A 196 -11.42 -12.20 -31.24
C ASP A 196 -11.19 -11.55 -29.86
N LEU A 197 -11.39 -10.23 -29.77
CA LEU A 197 -11.13 -9.44 -28.55
C LEU A 197 -11.87 -9.99 -27.33
N LYS A 198 -13.12 -10.44 -27.51
CA LYS A 198 -13.92 -11.03 -26.42
C LYS A 198 -13.38 -12.37 -25.93
N MET A 199 -12.74 -13.14 -26.81
CA MET A 199 -12.12 -14.41 -26.45
C MET A 199 -10.78 -14.20 -25.75
N LEU A 200 -10.01 -13.22 -26.22
CA LEU A 200 -8.77 -12.79 -25.60
C LEU A 200 -8.99 -12.30 -24.17
N GLU A 201 -10.00 -11.45 -23.96
CA GLU A 201 -10.39 -10.96 -22.63
C GLU A 201 -10.68 -12.11 -21.65
N LYS A 202 -11.48 -13.10 -22.08
CA LYS A 202 -11.80 -14.27 -21.26
C LYS A 202 -10.56 -15.11 -20.92
N LEU A 203 -9.64 -15.27 -21.87
CA LEU A 203 -8.39 -16.00 -21.66
C LEU A 203 -7.48 -15.27 -20.67
N MET A 204 -7.41 -13.95 -20.74
CA MET A 204 -6.65 -13.14 -19.77
C MET A 204 -7.21 -13.28 -18.36
N ILE A 205 -8.54 -13.21 -18.20
CA ILE A 205 -9.21 -13.39 -16.91
C ILE A 205 -8.92 -14.79 -16.33
N LEU A 206 -9.01 -15.83 -17.16
CA LEU A 206 -8.73 -17.21 -16.72
C LEU A 206 -7.27 -17.42 -16.31
N LYS A 207 -6.34 -16.89 -17.09
CA LYS A 207 -4.90 -17.00 -16.80
C LYS A 207 -4.53 -16.27 -15.51
N GLU A 208 -5.08 -15.08 -15.30
CA GLU A 208 -4.77 -14.32 -14.08
C GLU A 208 -5.42 -14.97 -12.85
N LYS A 209 -6.64 -15.52 -12.99
CA LYS A 209 -7.25 -16.33 -11.94
C LYS A 209 -6.38 -17.52 -11.51
N ASP A 210 -5.81 -18.25 -12.46
CA ASP A 210 -4.94 -19.40 -12.18
C ASP A 210 -3.66 -19.00 -11.43
N ARG A 211 -3.08 -17.83 -11.76
CA ARG A 211 -1.96 -17.24 -10.99
C ARG A 211 -2.35 -16.86 -9.56
N PHE A 212 -3.55 -16.30 -9.37
CA PHE A 212 -4.07 -15.99 -8.03
C PHE A 212 -4.30 -17.26 -7.20
N ASP A 213 -4.82 -18.33 -7.81
CA ASP A 213 -5.10 -19.60 -7.12
C ASP A 213 -3.82 -20.39 -6.77
N THR A 214 -2.73 -20.20 -7.52
CA THR A 214 -1.44 -20.90 -7.29
C THR A 214 -0.49 -20.18 -6.33
N GLY A 215 -0.76 -18.93 -5.96
CA GLY A 215 0.05 -18.17 -4.99
C GLY A 215 1.44 -17.76 -5.50
N GLU A 216 1.67 -17.81 -6.82
CA GLU A 216 2.88 -17.30 -7.46
C GLU A 216 2.78 -15.76 -7.60
N THR A 217 3.09 -15.05 -6.51
CA THR A 217 3.35 -13.61 -6.47
C THR A 217 4.76 -13.33 -6.00
#